data_AF-A0A4Q2YEJ6-F1
#
_entry.id   AF-A0A4Q2YEJ6-F1
#
_cell.length_a   1.000
_cell.length_b   1.000
_cell.length_c   1.000
_cell.angle_alpha   90.00
_cell.angle_beta   90.00
_cell.angle_gamma   90.00
#
_symmetry.space_group_name_H-M   'P 1'
#
loop_
_entity.id
_entity.type
_entity.pdbx_description
1 polymer ?
#
loop_
_entity_poly.entity_id
_entity_poly.type
_entity_poly.pdbx_seq_one_letter_code
_entity_poly.pdbx_strand_id
1 'polypeptide(L)'
;LCQPLTMNAIAAVKDVTKMREYVSFYEGDLNWHVKATENLKADIRKAGIDPSYGMPTIFHIRDNIVLLMLNHEYGIRPDDADAMTAATVRARKEIFNISRSLRKLGGVWDGLQVVATAEQIGVRDGKRIKGRYVVKKDDLMNAARHEDAVARVTFGVDIHAKTKSDNDKLTIERGGVTKFTPYDIPLRALIAKDVDGLMMAGRCISGDFIAHASYRVTGNAVAMGEAAGAAGAVAATSRRLPHEVEWKEVAEVLEKKVRKA
;
A
#
# COMPACT_ATOMS: atom_id res chain seq x y z
N LEU A 1 -10.13 12.63 -9.52
CA LEU A 1 -9.67 12.76 -8.11
C LEU A 1 -8.82 11.55 -7.77
N CYS A 2 -7.58 11.77 -7.30
CA CYS A 2 -6.69 10.72 -6.80
C CYS A 2 -7.24 10.12 -5.50
N GLN A 3 -6.78 8.91 -5.17
CA GLN A 3 -6.99 8.35 -3.83
C GLN A 3 -6.28 9.22 -2.77
N PRO A 4 -6.77 9.27 -1.52
CA PRO A 4 -6.18 10.08 -0.47
C PRO A 4 -4.74 9.68 -0.18
N LEU A 5 -3.96 10.63 0.34
CA LEU A 5 -2.64 10.37 0.90
C LEU A 5 -2.76 9.93 2.35
N THR A 6 -1.78 9.19 2.87
CA THR A 6 -1.74 8.79 4.28
C THR A 6 -0.38 9.08 4.87
N MET A 7 -0.36 9.67 6.06
CA MET A 7 0.85 9.71 6.87
C MET A 7 0.80 8.57 7.89
N ASN A 8 1.84 7.75 7.88
CA ASN A 8 2.02 6.73 8.92
C ASN A 8 2.95 7.27 10.01
N ALA A 9 2.79 6.73 11.21
CA ALA A 9 3.72 6.96 12.30
C ALA A 9 3.98 5.68 13.08
N ILE A 10 5.17 5.56 13.64
CA ILE A 10 5.46 4.54 14.64
C ILE A 10 5.28 5.18 16.02
N ALA A 11 4.68 4.44 16.94
CA ALA A 11 4.48 4.86 18.31
C ALA A 11 4.90 3.77 19.30
N ALA A 12 5.30 4.21 20.48
CA ALA A 12 5.50 3.37 21.65
C ALA A 12 4.24 3.44 22.54
N VAL A 13 3.88 2.31 23.12
CA VAL A 13 2.82 2.16 24.11
C VAL A 13 3.40 1.54 25.38
N LYS A 14 2.68 1.56 26.50
CA LYS A 14 3.20 0.93 27.74
C LYS A 14 3.13 -0.59 27.69
N ASP A 15 2.02 -1.11 27.18
CA ASP A 15 1.71 -2.54 27.18
C ASP A 15 0.73 -2.85 26.05
N VAL A 16 1.24 -3.38 24.94
CA VAL A 16 0.41 -3.68 23.76
C VAL A 16 -0.60 -4.80 24.02
N THR A 17 -0.36 -5.68 25.00
CA THR A 17 -1.25 -6.81 25.30
C THR A 17 -2.61 -6.34 25.81
N LYS A 18 -2.63 -5.18 26.49
CA LYS A 18 -3.85 -4.50 26.94
C LYS A 18 -4.58 -3.76 25.81
N MET A 19 -3.95 -3.63 24.65
CA MET A 19 -4.50 -2.91 23.49
C MET A 19 -5.07 -3.84 22.41
N ARG A 20 -5.16 -5.16 22.66
CA ARG A 20 -5.63 -6.15 21.68
C ARG A 20 -6.92 -5.74 20.95
N GLU A 21 -7.85 -5.12 21.66
CA GLU A 21 -9.14 -4.68 21.09
C GLU A 21 -9.03 -3.54 20.07
N TYR A 22 -7.87 -2.90 19.95
CA TYR A 22 -7.60 -1.76 19.07
C TYR A 22 -6.57 -2.07 17.99
N VAL A 23 -5.90 -3.22 18.08
CA VAL A 23 -4.83 -3.62 17.15
C VAL A 23 -5.37 -4.58 16.11
N SER A 24 -5.17 -4.23 14.84
CA SER A 24 -5.53 -5.08 13.71
C SER A 24 -4.55 -6.24 13.55
N PHE A 25 -5.09 -7.42 13.24
CA PHE A 25 -4.32 -8.65 13.02
C PHE A 25 -3.43 -9.05 14.19
N TYR A 26 -3.83 -8.66 15.41
CA TYR A 26 -3.09 -9.01 16.62
C TYR A 26 -2.94 -10.54 16.72
N GLU A 27 -1.69 -11.01 16.90
CA GLU A 27 -1.34 -12.45 16.89
C GLU A 27 -1.84 -13.22 15.66
N GLY A 28 -2.04 -12.54 14.52
CA GLY A 28 -2.44 -13.16 13.26
C GLY A 28 -3.95 -13.36 13.08
N ASP A 29 -4.81 -12.84 13.97
CA ASP A 29 -6.26 -12.96 13.83
C ASP A 29 -6.82 -12.05 12.71
N LEU A 30 -7.22 -12.66 11.59
CA LEU A 30 -7.75 -11.94 10.42
C LEU A 30 -9.19 -11.46 10.57
N ASN A 31 -9.96 -11.96 11.55
CA ASN A 31 -11.37 -11.62 11.71
C ASN A 31 -11.59 -10.32 12.51
N TRP A 32 -10.53 -9.79 13.12
CA TRP A 32 -10.63 -8.73 14.11
C TRP A 32 -10.45 -7.31 13.56
N HIS A 33 -9.95 -7.16 12.33
CA HIS A 33 -9.53 -5.87 11.79
C HIS A 33 -10.62 -4.80 11.85
N VAL A 34 -11.82 -5.07 11.33
CA VAL A 34 -12.90 -4.07 11.29
C VAL A 34 -13.27 -3.62 12.70
N LYS A 35 -13.45 -4.57 13.63
CA LYS A 35 -13.82 -4.27 15.00
C LYS A 35 -12.75 -3.43 15.72
N ALA A 36 -11.48 -3.74 15.50
CA ALA A 36 -10.38 -2.95 16.04
C ALA A 36 -10.40 -1.49 15.57
N THR A 37 -10.67 -1.26 14.28
CA THR A 37 -10.76 0.11 13.73
C THR A 37 -11.97 0.89 14.28
N GLU A 38 -13.10 0.21 14.51
CA GLU A 38 -14.30 0.81 15.12
C GLU A 38 -14.03 1.24 16.56
N ASN A 39 -13.41 0.35 17.36
CA ASN A 39 -13.05 0.63 18.75
C ASN A 39 -12.09 1.83 18.83
N LEU A 40 -11.05 1.85 18.00
CA LEU A 40 -10.11 2.97 17.94
C LEU A 40 -10.81 4.27 17.54
N LYS A 41 -11.66 4.24 16.52
CA LYS A 41 -12.41 5.43 16.08
C LYS A 41 -13.32 5.97 17.18
N ALA A 42 -13.99 5.09 17.93
CA ALA A 42 -14.83 5.48 19.06
C ALA A 42 -14.02 6.21 20.14
N ASP A 43 -12.83 5.73 20.46
CA ASP A 43 -11.96 6.36 21.45
C ASP A 43 -11.35 7.68 20.96
N ILE A 44 -11.00 7.79 19.67
CA ILE A 44 -10.57 9.06 19.07
C ILE A 44 -11.70 10.12 19.21
N ARG A 45 -12.95 9.71 18.98
CA ARG A 45 -14.13 10.57 19.14
C ARG A 45 -14.42 10.93 20.59
N LYS A 46 -14.28 9.96 21.51
CA LYS A 46 -14.36 10.21 22.96
C LYS A 46 -13.31 11.22 23.42
N ALA A 47 -12.15 11.24 22.77
CA ALA A 47 -11.10 12.23 23.01
C ALA A 47 -11.37 13.60 22.33
N GLY A 48 -12.53 13.78 21.70
CA GLY A 48 -12.98 15.05 21.10
C GLY A 48 -12.47 15.30 19.69
N ILE A 49 -12.03 14.26 18.96
CA ILE A 49 -11.53 14.40 17.57
C ILE A 49 -12.40 13.55 16.62
N ASP A 50 -12.81 14.13 15.49
CA ASP A 50 -13.29 13.33 14.35
C ASP A 50 -12.10 13.10 13.39
N PRO A 51 -11.60 11.86 13.25
CA PRO A 51 -10.43 11.59 12.41
C PRO A 51 -10.80 11.75 10.92
N SER A 52 -9.84 12.21 10.13
CA SER A 52 -10.00 12.30 8.67
C SER A 52 -10.16 10.94 8.02
N TYR A 53 -9.50 9.89 8.55
CA TYR A 53 -9.65 8.53 8.05
C TYR A 53 -10.85 7.82 8.70
N GLY A 54 -11.67 7.15 7.88
CA GLY A 54 -12.87 6.45 8.32
C GLY A 54 -12.61 5.16 9.10
N MET A 55 -11.44 4.55 8.92
CA MET A 55 -11.00 3.31 9.57
C MET A 55 -9.60 3.48 10.16
N PRO A 56 -9.40 4.39 11.13
CA PRO A 56 -8.09 4.55 11.76
C PRO A 56 -7.61 3.19 12.27
N THR A 57 -6.34 2.87 12.03
CA THR A 57 -5.82 1.52 12.22
C THR A 57 -4.52 1.54 13.01
N ILE A 58 -4.37 0.58 13.92
CA ILE A 58 -3.12 0.26 14.60
C ILE A 58 -2.67 -1.13 14.18
N PHE A 59 -1.39 -1.29 13.85
CA PHE A 59 -0.76 -2.60 13.66
C PHE A 59 0.33 -2.79 14.70
N HIS A 60 0.41 -3.99 15.29
CA HIS A 60 1.54 -4.35 16.14
C HIS A 60 2.76 -4.66 15.28
N ILE A 61 3.91 -4.06 15.60
CA ILE A 61 5.17 -4.33 14.90
C ILE A 61 5.96 -5.37 15.68
N ARG A 62 6.36 -5.02 16.91
CA ARG A 62 7.07 -5.87 17.87
C ARG A 62 7.05 -5.21 19.25
N ASP A 63 7.25 -5.99 20.31
CA ASP A 63 7.31 -5.49 21.69
C ASP A 63 6.16 -4.50 21.97
N ASN A 64 6.44 -3.33 22.55
CA ASN A 64 5.45 -2.27 22.74
C ASN A 64 5.51 -1.18 21.65
N ILE A 65 5.85 -1.57 20.43
CA ILE A 65 5.93 -0.68 19.27
C ILE A 65 4.81 -1.00 18.27
N VAL A 66 4.09 0.04 17.87
CA VAL A 66 2.94 -0.05 16.97
C VAL A 66 3.06 0.92 15.79
N LEU A 67 2.48 0.54 14.65
CA LEU A 67 2.25 1.40 13.50
C LEU A 67 0.87 2.06 13.64
N LEU A 68 0.82 3.38 13.44
CA LEU A 68 -0.37 4.20 13.43
C LEU A 68 -0.68 4.63 11.99
N MET A 69 -1.88 4.29 11.53
CA MET A 69 -2.48 4.78 10.29
C MET A 69 -3.79 5.48 10.63
N LEU A 70 -3.73 6.79 10.89
CA LEU A 70 -4.85 7.50 11.55
C LEU A 70 -5.54 8.55 10.68
N ASN A 71 -4.98 8.89 9.52
CA ASN A 71 -5.43 10.05 8.74
C ASN A 71 -5.43 9.85 7.23
N HIS A 72 -6.14 10.77 6.57
CA HIS A 72 -6.18 10.95 5.13
C HIS A 72 -6.12 12.43 4.73
N GLU A 73 -5.29 12.73 3.73
CA GLU A 73 -5.34 14.01 3.01
C GLU A 73 -6.01 13.79 1.65
N TYR A 74 -7.14 14.45 1.43
CA TYR A 74 -7.99 14.28 0.26
C TYR A 74 -7.72 15.34 -0.82
N GLY A 75 -7.96 14.99 -2.08
CA GLY A 75 -7.91 15.96 -3.20
C GLY A 75 -6.51 16.48 -3.54
N ILE A 76 -5.45 15.92 -2.96
CA ILE A 76 -4.08 16.35 -3.19
C ILE A 76 -3.52 15.65 -4.44
N ARG A 77 -2.94 16.45 -5.32
CA ARG A 77 -2.24 15.94 -6.50
C ARG A 77 -0.79 15.59 -6.14
N PRO A 78 -0.31 14.39 -6.48
CA PRO A 78 1.07 14.00 -6.15
C PRO A 78 2.12 14.65 -7.07
N ASP A 79 1.70 15.34 -8.13
CA ASP A 79 2.58 16.09 -9.03
C ASP A 79 2.66 17.59 -8.70
N ASP A 80 2.19 17.99 -7.52
CA ASP A 80 2.23 19.37 -7.00
C ASP A 80 3.04 19.39 -5.69
N ALA A 81 4.25 19.96 -5.73
CA ALA A 81 5.19 19.94 -4.61
C ALA A 81 4.69 20.76 -3.40
N ASP A 82 4.05 21.90 -3.64
CA ASP A 82 3.55 22.78 -2.58
C ASP A 82 2.35 22.15 -1.88
N ALA A 83 1.43 21.57 -2.66
CA ALA A 83 0.28 20.85 -2.12
C ALA A 83 0.70 19.63 -1.29
N MET A 84 1.71 18.87 -1.76
CA MET A 84 2.29 17.74 -1.04
C MET A 84 2.96 18.15 0.27
N THR A 85 3.66 19.28 0.28
CA THR A 85 4.29 19.84 1.48
C THR A 85 3.23 20.25 2.50
N ALA A 86 2.21 20.99 2.07
CA ALA A 86 1.13 21.42 2.95
C ALA A 86 0.34 20.22 3.52
N ALA A 87 0.06 19.21 2.69
CA ALA A 87 -0.59 17.97 3.11
C ALA A 87 0.23 17.20 4.14
N THR A 88 1.54 17.10 3.93
CA THR A 88 2.46 16.44 4.88
C THR A 88 2.42 17.09 6.26
N VAL A 89 2.43 18.42 6.33
CA VAL A 89 2.37 19.16 7.61
C VAL A 89 1.03 18.95 8.32
N ARG A 90 -0.10 19.04 7.59
CA ARG A 90 -1.44 18.81 8.17
C ARG A 90 -1.61 17.38 8.67
N ALA A 91 -1.22 16.40 7.87
CA ALA A 91 -1.30 14.99 8.23
C ALA A 91 -0.48 14.70 9.51
N ARG A 92 0.77 15.20 9.57
CA ARG A 92 1.61 15.05 10.76
C ARG A 92 0.95 15.71 11.99
N LYS A 93 0.42 16.92 11.84
CA LYS A 93 -0.32 17.62 12.92
C LYS A 93 -1.49 16.79 13.43
N GLU A 94 -2.27 16.17 12.54
CA GLU A 94 -3.41 15.34 12.91
C GLU A 94 -2.99 14.10 13.72
N ILE A 95 -1.95 13.37 13.30
CA ILE A 95 -1.42 12.22 14.06
C ILE A 95 -1.05 12.64 15.49
N PHE A 96 -0.25 13.71 15.63
CA PHE A 96 0.15 14.17 16.95
C PHE A 96 -1.04 14.64 17.79
N ASN A 97 -2.05 15.28 17.18
CA ASN A 97 -3.26 15.67 17.89
C ASN A 97 -4.04 14.44 18.39
N ILE A 98 -4.27 13.46 17.53
CA ILE A 98 -4.97 12.21 17.90
C ILE A 98 -4.21 11.49 19.01
N SER A 99 -2.91 11.24 18.85
CA SER A 99 -2.12 10.53 19.86
C SER A 99 -2.08 11.25 21.21
N ARG A 100 -1.99 12.59 21.22
CA ARG A 100 -2.05 13.36 22.47
C ARG A 100 -3.41 13.29 23.14
N SER A 101 -4.50 13.36 22.38
CA SER A 101 -5.85 13.32 22.92
C SER A 101 -6.21 11.92 23.43
N LEU A 102 -5.84 10.85 22.71
CA LEU A 102 -5.98 9.48 23.19
C LEU A 102 -5.25 9.28 24.52
N ARG A 103 -3.99 9.73 24.63
CA ARG A 103 -3.22 9.62 25.87
C ARG A 103 -3.91 10.30 27.07
N LYS A 104 -4.65 11.40 26.86
CA LYS A 104 -5.41 12.07 27.93
C LYS A 104 -6.58 11.24 28.45
N LEU A 105 -7.09 10.27 27.68
CA LEU A 105 -8.12 9.35 28.17
C LEU A 105 -7.60 8.36 29.22
N GLY A 106 -6.27 8.18 29.31
CA GLY A 106 -5.65 7.21 30.21
C GLY A 106 -5.98 5.76 29.84
N GLY A 107 -5.94 4.87 30.82
CA GLY A 107 -6.20 3.45 30.62
C GLY A 107 -5.20 2.81 29.65
N VAL A 108 -5.69 2.13 28.61
CA VAL A 108 -4.85 1.48 27.60
C VAL A 108 -4.01 2.48 26.78
N TRP A 109 -4.40 3.76 26.77
CA TRP A 109 -3.69 4.83 26.05
C TRP A 109 -2.61 5.51 26.91
N ASP A 110 -2.50 5.15 28.19
CA ASP A 110 -1.49 5.70 29.06
C ASP A 110 -0.08 5.41 28.50
N GLY A 111 0.71 6.47 28.35
CA GLY A 111 2.04 6.42 27.75
C GLY A 111 2.10 6.27 26.23
N LEU A 112 1.00 6.38 25.47
CA LEU A 112 1.05 6.45 24.01
C LEU A 112 1.93 7.64 23.56
N GLN A 113 3.03 7.36 22.87
CA GLN A 113 3.96 8.35 22.36
C GLN A 113 4.34 8.07 20.90
N VAL A 114 4.21 9.09 20.05
CA VAL A 114 4.74 9.01 18.68
C VAL A 114 6.26 9.02 18.74
N VAL A 115 6.89 8.00 18.16
CA VAL A 115 8.35 7.86 18.06
C VAL A 115 8.86 8.57 16.82
N ALA A 116 8.23 8.27 15.67
CA ALA A 116 8.58 8.86 14.38
C ALA A 116 7.37 8.88 13.45
N THR A 117 7.28 9.87 12.58
CA THR A 117 6.40 9.84 11.40
C THR A 117 7.20 9.47 10.18
N ALA A 118 6.57 8.93 9.13
CA ALA A 118 7.24 8.75 7.86
C ALA A 118 7.83 10.07 7.33
N GLU A 119 8.98 9.97 6.65
CA GLU A 119 9.69 11.10 6.04
C GLU A 119 8.85 11.70 4.90
N GLN A 120 8.16 10.83 4.15
CA GLN A 120 7.26 11.20 3.06
C GLN A 120 5.84 10.72 3.36
N ILE A 121 4.86 11.57 3.04
CA ILE A 121 3.46 11.15 3.04
C ILE A 121 3.22 10.12 1.94
N GLY A 122 2.48 9.06 2.27
CA GLY A 122 2.21 7.95 1.37
C GLY A 122 1.27 8.34 0.23
N VAL A 123 1.78 8.32 -1.00
CA VAL A 123 0.99 8.45 -2.23
C VAL A 123 0.42 7.09 -2.65
N ARG A 124 -0.91 7.01 -2.80
CA ARG A 124 -1.60 5.78 -3.23
C ARG A 124 -1.70 5.64 -4.74
N ASP A 125 -1.86 6.75 -5.46
CA ASP A 125 -2.12 6.77 -6.90
C ASP A 125 -1.54 8.04 -7.53
N GLY A 126 -1.15 7.95 -8.80
CA GLY A 126 -0.50 9.00 -9.55
C GLY A 126 -0.33 8.63 -11.02
N LYS A 127 0.52 9.36 -11.74
CA LYS A 127 0.85 9.03 -13.13
C LYS A 127 1.65 7.72 -13.19
N ARG A 128 1.36 6.89 -14.19
CA ARG A 128 2.07 5.63 -14.48
C ARG A 128 2.59 5.65 -15.91
N ILE A 129 3.75 5.02 -16.11
CA ILE A 129 4.34 4.85 -17.43
C ILE A 129 3.58 3.72 -18.15
N LYS A 130 3.32 3.90 -19.45
CA LYS A 130 2.75 2.83 -20.28
C LYS A 130 3.83 1.81 -20.58
N GLY A 131 3.58 0.59 -20.17
CA GLY A 131 4.41 -0.56 -20.47
C GLY A 131 3.97 -1.28 -21.74
N ARG A 132 4.75 -2.27 -22.14
CA ARG A 132 4.45 -3.14 -23.29
C ARG A 132 3.20 -4.01 -23.06
N TYR A 133 2.77 -4.13 -21.81
CA TYR A 133 1.43 -4.58 -21.42
C TYR A 133 0.82 -3.62 -20.40
N VAL A 134 -0.50 -3.47 -20.41
CA VAL A 134 -1.25 -2.73 -19.39
C VAL A 134 -2.10 -3.73 -18.64
N VAL A 135 -1.80 -3.96 -17.36
CA VAL A 135 -2.63 -4.81 -16.50
C VAL A 135 -3.97 -4.11 -16.28
N LYS A 136 -5.06 -4.74 -16.68
CA LYS A 136 -6.42 -4.19 -16.65
C LYS A 136 -7.29 -4.87 -15.61
N LYS A 137 -8.39 -4.22 -15.25
CA LYS A 137 -9.48 -4.83 -14.47
C LYS A 137 -9.88 -6.21 -15.01
N ASP A 138 -9.90 -6.38 -16.33
CA ASP A 138 -10.30 -7.65 -16.95
C ASP A 138 -9.34 -8.80 -16.62
N ASP A 139 -8.04 -8.52 -16.43
CA ASP A 139 -7.07 -9.53 -15.99
C ASP A 139 -7.44 -10.07 -14.60
N LEU A 140 -7.90 -9.18 -13.71
CA LEU A 140 -8.36 -9.52 -12.36
C LEU A 140 -9.64 -10.35 -12.42
N MET A 141 -10.61 -9.91 -13.22
CA MET A 141 -11.92 -10.54 -13.35
C MET A 141 -11.83 -11.94 -13.96
N ASN A 142 -10.89 -12.15 -14.88
CA ASN A 142 -10.70 -13.41 -15.60
C ASN A 142 -9.58 -14.28 -15.02
N ALA A 143 -9.00 -13.89 -13.87
CA ALA A 143 -7.90 -14.62 -13.23
C ALA A 143 -6.72 -14.89 -14.19
N ALA A 144 -6.35 -13.87 -14.98
CA ALA A 144 -5.40 -13.99 -16.07
C ALA A 144 -4.10 -14.68 -15.62
N ARG A 145 -3.63 -15.59 -16.48
CA ARG A 145 -2.35 -16.28 -16.35
C ARG A 145 -1.48 -15.87 -17.53
N HIS A 146 -0.19 -15.71 -17.27
CA HIS A 146 0.75 -15.31 -18.30
C HIS A 146 1.94 -16.27 -18.30
N GLU A 147 2.43 -16.61 -19.49
CA GLU A 147 3.64 -17.42 -19.64
C GLU A 147 4.85 -16.70 -19.02
N ASP A 148 4.88 -15.37 -19.11
CA ASP A 148 5.89 -14.47 -18.56
C ASP A 148 5.50 -13.86 -17.20
N ALA A 149 4.76 -14.61 -16.36
CA ALA A 149 4.30 -14.15 -15.05
C ALA A 149 5.46 -13.92 -14.05
N VAL A 150 5.60 -12.68 -13.58
CA VAL A 150 6.64 -12.28 -12.60
C VAL A 150 6.11 -12.16 -11.17
N ALA A 151 4.80 -11.98 -11.00
CA ALA A 151 4.17 -11.85 -9.70
C ALA A 151 2.74 -12.39 -9.74
N ARG A 152 2.36 -13.16 -8.72
CA ARG A 152 1.00 -13.64 -8.49
C ARG A 152 0.32 -12.70 -7.50
N VAL A 153 -0.68 -11.95 -7.93
CA VAL A 153 -1.39 -11.01 -7.05
C VAL A 153 -2.45 -11.75 -6.26
N THR A 154 -2.31 -11.73 -4.94
CA THR A 154 -3.24 -12.35 -3.98
C THR A 154 -4.05 -11.33 -3.16
N PHE A 155 -3.92 -10.04 -3.50
CA PHE A 155 -4.57 -8.94 -2.79
C PHE A 155 -5.76 -8.36 -3.58
N GLY A 156 -6.88 -8.13 -2.90
CA GLY A 156 -8.11 -7.59 -3.49
C GLY A 156 -8.03 -6.11 -3.89
N VAL A 157 -9.01 -5.62 -4.64
CA VAL A 157 -9.10 -4.19 -5.00
C VAL A 157 -9.41 -3.37 -3.75
N ASP A 158 -8.53 -2.42 -3.43
CA ASP A 158 -8.65 -1.47 -2.32
C ASP A 158 -8.55 -0.02 -2.85
N ILE A 159 -9.70 0.56 -3.19
CA ILE A 159 -9.81 1.96 -3.61
C ILE A 159 -10.39 2.77 -2.47
N HIS A 160 -9.59 3.69 -1.93
CA HIS A 160 -10.00 4.55 -0.81
C HIS A 160 -10.90 5.68 -1.31
N ALA A 161 -11.90 6.03 -0.49
CA ALA A 161 -12.79 7.16 -0.74
C ALA A 161 -12.01 8.45 -1.04
N LYS A 162 -12.46 9.21 -2.04
CA LYS A 162 -11.73 10.36 -2.59
C LYS A 162 -12.01 11.67 -1.83
N THR A 163 -13.01 11.67 -0.96
CA THR A 163 -13.40 12.80 -0.11
C THR A 163 -13.73 12.33 1.31
N LYS A 164 -13.73 13.23 2.29
CA LYS A 164 -14.19 12.94 3.66
C LYS A 164 -15.66 12.50 3.69
N SER A 165 -16.52 13.17 2.91
CA SER A 165 -17.95 12.82 2.85
C SER A 165 -18.19 11.41 2.31
N ASP A 166 -17.44 11.00 1.28
CA ASP A 166 -17.55 9.63 0.75
C ASP A 166 -16.98 8.62 1.76
N ASN A 167 -15.88 8.97 2.41
CA ASN A 167 -15.22 8.14 3.43
C ASN A 167 -16.15 7.82 4.62
N ASP A 168 -17.02 8.76 4.99
CA ASP A 168 -18.02 8.59 6.05
C ASP A 168 -19.17 7.66 5.65
N LYS A 169 -19.38 7.42 4.35
CA LYS A 169 -20.39 6.49 3.83
C LYS A 169 -19.78 5.12 3.55
N LEU A 170 -18.68 5.09 2.80
CA LEU A 170 -17.96 3.89 2.42
C LEU A 170 -16.47 4.23 2.29
N THR A 171 -15.65 3.72 3.22
CA THR A 171 -14.23 4.04 3.26
C THR A 171 -13.44 3.42 2.10
N ILE A 172 -13.81 2.21 1.68
CA ILE A 172 -13.10 1.44 0.63
C ILE A 172 -14.12 0.86 -0.36
N GLU A 173 -13.90 1.09 -1.65
CA GLU A 173 -14.65 0.49 -2.77
C GLU A 173 -13.82 -0.55 -3.53
N ARG A 174 -14.50 -1.50 -4.19
CA ARG A 174 -13.86 -2.59 -4.96
C ARG A 174 -13.83 -2.36 -6.47
N GLY A 175 -14.18 -1.17 -6.96
CA GLY A 175 -14.13 -0.85 -8.40
C GLY A 175 -15.03 -1.73 -9.28
N GLY A 176 -16.13 -2.25 -8.72
CA GLY A 176 -17.03 -3.19 -9.40
C GLY A 176 -16.42 -4.58 -9.63
N VAL A 177 -15.41 -4.96 -8.85
CA VAL A 177 -14.92 -6.34 -8.75
C VAL A 177 -15.68 -7.03 -7.61
N THR A 178 -16.55 -7.97 -7.96
CA THR A 178 -17.45 -8.65 -7.01
C THR A 178 -16.80 -9.85 -6.34
N LYS A 179 -15.89 -10.53 -7.04
CA LYS A 179 -15.14 -11.68 -6.54
C LYS A 179 -13.66 -11.44 -6.74
N PHE A 180 -12.88 -11.61 -5.69
CA PHE A 180 -11.43 -11.64 -5.80
C PHE A 180 -10.98 -13.00 -6.33
N THR A 181 -10.18 -12.99 -7.39
CA THR A 181 -9.48 -14.17 -7.89
C THR A 181 -8.02 -13.81 -8.15
N PRO A 182 -7.05 -14.62 -7.70
CA PRO A 182 -5.64 -14.31 -7.97
C PRO A 182 -5.34 -14.33 -9.47
N TYR A 183 -4.50 -13.40 -9.91
CA TYR A 183 -4.11 -13.18 -11.30
C TYR A 183 -2.60 -12.88 -11.38
N ASP A 184 -2.04 -12.94 -12.58
CA ASP A 184 -0.61 -12.74 -12.81
C ASP A 184 -0.31 -11.34 -13.33
N ILE A 185 0.87 -10.81 -12.97
CA ILE A 185 1.48 -9.65 -13.62
C ILE A 185 2.56 -10.19 -14.56
N PRO A 186 2.53 -9.86 -15.86
CA PRO A 186 3.55 -10.31 -16.80
C PRO A 186 4.78 -9.39 -16.83
N LEU A 187 5.97 -9.92 -17.17
CA LEU A 187 7.22 -9.17 -17.27
C LEU A 187 7.09 -7.95 -18.20
N ARG A 188 6.38 -8.10 -19.33
CA ARG A 188 6.12 -6.99 -20.25
C ARG A 188 5.37 -5.80 -19.65
N ALA A 189 4.65 -5.96 -18.52
CA ALA A 189 4.05 -4.84 -17.79
C ALA A 189 5.08 -4.00 -17.03
N LEU A 190 6.29 -4.54 -16.80
CA LEU A 190 7.42 -3.91 -16.13
C LEU A 190 8.38 -3.25 -17.13
N ILE A 191 8.16 -3.35 -18.45
CA ILE A 191 9.03 -2.78 -19.47
C ILE A 191 8.32 -1.59 -20.13
N ALA A 192 8.96 -0.43 -20.15
CA ALA A 192 8.39 0.76 -20.77
C ALA A 192 8.13 0.52 -22.27
N LYS A 193 7.00 1.04 -22.77
CA LYS A 193 6.63 0.92 -24.17
C LYS A 193 7.45 1.87 -25.06
N ASP A 194 7.62 3.10 -24.60
CA ASP A 194 8.07 4.22 -25.43
C ASP A 194 9.52 4.66 -25.12
N VAL A 195 10.19 3.97 -24.19
CA VAL A 195 11.59 4.26 -23.80
C VAL A 195 12.36 2.95 -23.69
N ASP A 196 13.31 2.74 -24.59
CA ASP A 196 14.16 1.55 -24.57
C ASP A 196 15.12 1.55 -23.37
N GLY A 197 15.39 0.34 -22.86
CA GLY A 197 16.24 0.16 -21.67
C GLY A 197 15.57 0.54 -20.33
N LEU A 198 14.38 1.15 -20.35
CA LEU A 198 13.67 1.55 -19.12
C LEU A 198 12.74 0.44 -18.61
N MET A 199 13.00 -0.01 -17.38
CA MET A 199 12.13 -0.91 -16.64
C MET A 199 11.47 -0.20 -15.44
N MET A 200 10.37 -0.77 -14.98
CA MET A 200 9.54 -0.33 -13.86
C MET A 200 9.37 -1.48 -12.88
N ALA A 201 9.19 -1.17 -11.59
CA ALA A 201 8.87 -2.17 -10.58
C ALA A 201 7.99 -1.56 -9.48
N GLY A 202 7.10 -2.36 -8.90
CA GLY A 202 6.20 -1.91 -7.84
C GLY A 202 5.07 -1.03 -8.36
N ARG A 203 4.78 0.08 -7.67
CA ARG A 203 3.59 0.91 -7.93
C ARG A 203 3.59 1.59 -9.31
N CYS A 204 4.77 1.82 -9.90
CA CYS A 204 4.90 2.57 -11.14
C CYS A 204 4.71 1.73 -12.41
N ILE A 205 4.48 0.41 -12.29
CA ILE A 205 4.27 -0.47 -13.44
C ILE A 205 2.99 -0.11 -14.20
N SER A 206 2.86 -0.67 -15.39
CA SER A 206 1.79 -0.38 -16.31
C SER A 206 0.50 -1.11 -15.95
N GLY A 207 -0.46 -0.39 -15.38
CA GLY A 207 -1.82 -0.89 -15.20
C GLY A 207 -2.86 0.21 -15.07
N ASP A 208 -4.12 -0.17 -15.28
CA ASP A 208 -5.26 0.73 -15.10
C ASP A 208 -5.51 1.05 -13.62
N PHE A 209 -6.41 1.99 -13.37
CA PHE A 209 -6.72 2.46 -12.01
C PHE A 209 -7.21 1.34 -11.08
N ILE A 210 -8.02 0.41 -11.58
CA ILE A 210 -8.68 -0.62 -10.76
C ILE A 210 -7.69 -1.76 -10.47
N ALA A 211 -6.96 -2.22 -11.48
CA ALA A 211 -5.89 -3.19 -11.32
C ALA A 211 -4.82 -2.68 -10.35
N HIS A 212 -4.39 -1.43 -10.53
CA HIS A 212 -3.39 -0.79 -9.66
C HIS A 212 -3.83 -0.78 -8.19
N ALA A 213 -5.11 -0.55 -7.91
CA ALA A 213 -5.62 -0.60 -6.56
C ALA A 213 -5.58 -2.00 -5.90
N SER A 214 -5.32 -3.06 -6.67
CA SER A 214 -5.09 -4.42 -6.17
C SER A 214 -3.60 -4.76 -6.10
N TYR A 215 -2.81 -4.47 -7.13
CA TYR A 215 -1.42 -4.94 -7.16
C TYR A 215 -0.41 -4.04 -6.44
N ARG A 216 -0.74 -2.79 -6.10
CA ARG A 216 0.21 -1.78 -5.56
C ARG A 216 0.80 -2.07 -4.17
N VAL A 217 0.45 -3.20 -3.55
CA VAL A 217 0.88 -3.58 -2.20
C VAL A 217 2.33 -4.07 -2.15
N THR A 218 2.98 -3.94 -0.99
CA THR A 218 4.42 -4.20 -0.79
C THR A 218 4.84 -5.59 -1.25
N GLY A 219 4.06 -6.64 -0.95
CA GLY A 219 4.41 -8.01 -1.33
C GLY A 219 4.60 -8.18 -2.85
N ASN A 220 3.68 -7.65 -3.66
CA ASN A 220 3.82 -7.70 -5.11
C ASN A 220 4.96 -6.80 -5.60
N ALA A 221 5.20 -5.66 -4.95
CA ALA A 221 6.29 -4.76 -5.30
C ALA A 221 7.67 -5.42 -5.12
N VAL A 222 7.84 -6.25 -4.10
CA VAL A 222 9.07 -7.04 -3.89
C VAL A 222 9.27 -8.03 -5.04
N ALA A 223 8.26 -8.84 -5.37
CA ALA A 223 8.36 -9.81 -6.46
C ALA A 223 8.65 -9.14 -7.82
N MET A 224 7.94 -8.06 -8.13
CA MET A 224 8.19 -7.27 -9.35
C MET A 224 9.60 -6.67 -9.38
N GLY A 225 10.11 -6.20 -8.23
CA GLY A 225 11.46 -5.66 -8.12
C GLY A 225 12.54 -6.72 -8.37
N GLU A 226 12.36 -7.92 -7.81
CA GLU A 226 13.26 -9.04 -8.04
C GLU A 226 13.28 -9.43 -9.53
N ALA A 227 12.11 -9.56 -10.15
CA ALA A 227 12.00 -9.91 -11.56
C ALA A 227 12.59 -8.84 -12.48
N ALA A 228 12.33 -7.56 -12.22
CA ALA A 228 12.93 -6.46 -12.97
C ALA A 228 14.46 -6.47 -12.84
N GLY A 229 14.99 -6.72 -11.64
CA GLY A 229 16.44 -6.84 -11.42
C GLY A 229 17.06 -8.03 -12.15
N ALA A 230 16.40 -9.18 -12.14
CA ALA A 230 16.85 -10.37 -12.88
C ALA A 230 16.84 -10.14 -14.40
N ALA A 231 15.76 -9.60 -14.94
CA ALA A 231 15.66 -9.27 -16.37
C ALA A 231 16.71 -8.22 -16.78
N GLY A 232 16.91 -7.18 -15.97
CA GLY A 232 17.95 -6.18 -16.18
C GLY A 232 19.37 -6.77 -16.18
N ALA A 233 19.64 -7.74 -15.30
CA ALA A 233 20.93 -8.43 -15.27
C ALA A 233 21.16 -9.29 -16.53
N VAL A 234 20.16 -10.05 -16.98
CA VAL A 234 20.24 -10.83 -18.22
C VAL A 234 20.43 -9.92 -19.43
N ALA A 235 19.65 -8.83 -19.51
CA ALA A 235 19.76 -7.83 -20.57
C ALA A 235 21.18 -7.24 -20.64
N ALA A 236 21.70 -6.75 -19.50
CA ALA A 236 23.02 -6.15 -19.42
C ALA A 236 24.16 -7.13 -19.79
N THR A 237 24.11 -8.37 -19.27
CA THR A 237 25.16 -9.37 -19.52
C THR A 237 25.14 -9.92 -20.94
N SER A 238 23.96 -10.06 -21.54
CA SER A 238 23.81 -10.50 -22.94
C SER A 238 23.85 -9.36 -23.96
N ARG A 239 24.06 -8.11 -23.52
CA ARG A 239 24.08 -6.90 -24.38
C ARG A 239 22.81 -6.75 -25.24
N ARG A 240 21.66 -7.06 -24.63
CA ARG A 240 20.33 -6.90 -25.22
C ARG A 240 19.52 -5.88 -24.43
N LEU A 241 18.52 -5.31 -25.07
CA LEU A 241 17.52 -4.48 -24.39
C LEU A 241 16.58 -5.39 -23.57
N PRO A 242 15.96 -4.87 -22.49
CA PRO A 242 15.08 -5.67 -21.64
C PRO A 242 13.93 -6.37 -22.38
N HIS A 243 13.45 -5.79 -23.49
CA HIS A 243 12.36 -6.36 -24.29
C HIS A 243 12.81 -7.41 -25.32
N GLU A 244 14.11 -7.65 -25.44
CA GLU A 244 14.72 -8.68 -26.31
C GLU A 244 15.17 -9.91 -25.52
N VAL A 245 14.98 -9.89 -24.20
CA VAL A 245 15.29 -11.00 -23.31
C VAL A 245 14.07 -11.91 -23.19
N GLU A 246 14.28 -13.21 -23.39
CA GLU A 246 13.22 -14.19 -23.26
C GLU A 246 12.91 -14.46 -21.78
N TRP A 247 11.62 -14.63 -21.46
CA TRP A 247 11.20 -14.89 -20.08
C TRP A 247 11.91 -16.10 -19.46
N LYS A 248 12.13 -17.17 -20.25
CA LYS A 248 12.81 -18.38 -19.79
C LYS A 248 14.18 -18.08 -19.20
N GLU A 249 14.93 -17.16 -19.79
CA GLU A 249 16.26 -16.76 -19.31
C GLU A 249 16.18 -16.05 -17.96
N VAL A 250 15.14 -15.24 -17.76
CA VAL A 250 14.87 -14.54 -16.50
C VAL A 250 14.42 -15.53 -15.41
N ALA A 251 13.51 -16.46 -15.76
CA ALA A 251 13.01 -17.48 -14.86
C ALA A 251 14.14 -18.36 -14.31
N GLU A 252 15.08 -18.78 -15.16
CA GLU A 252 16.25 -19.56 -14.74
C GLU A 252 17.12 -18.84 -13.70
N VAL A 253 17.23 -17.50 -13.79
CA VAL A 253 17.95 -16.69 -12.79
C VAL A 253 17.19 -16.65 -11.46
N LEU A 254 15.87 -16.49 -11.50
CA LEU A 254 15.02 -16.45 -10.31
C LEU A 254 15.02 -17.80 -9.57
N GLU A 255 14.89 -18.91 -10.29
CA GLU A 255 14.91 -20.26 -9.70
C GLU A 255 16.25 -20.58 -9.01
N LYS A 256 17.38 -20.16 -9.61
CA LYS A 256 18.71 -20.37 -9.02
C LYS A 256 18.89 -19.63 -7.70
N LYS A 257 18.20 -18.50 -7.49
CA LYS A 257 18.22 -17.77 -6.21
C LYS A 257 17.41 -18.47 -5.14
N VAL A 258 16.20 -18.95 -5.47
CA VAL A 258 15.34 -19.66 -4.52
C VAL A 258 16.02 -20.92 -3.96
N ARG A 259 16.81 -21.63 -4.77
CA ARG A 259 17.54 -22.83 -4.33
C ARG A 259 18.77 -22.56 -3.44
N LYS A 260 19.24 -21.32 -3.36
CA LYS A 260 20.43 -20.92 -2.59
C LYS A 260 20.09 -20.19 -1.29
N ALA A 261 18.83 -19.85 -1.07
CA ALA A 261 18.30 -19.25 0.15
C ALA A 261 17.72 -20.34 1.07
#